data_AF-A0A161PHG0-F1
#
_entry.id   AF-A0A161PHG0-F1
#
_cell.length_a   1.000
_cell.length_b   1.000
_cell.length_c   1.000
_cell.angle_alpha   90.00
_cell.angle_beta   90.00
_cell.angle_gamma   90.00
#
_symmetry.space_group_name_H-M   'P 1'
#
loop_
_entity.id
_entity.type
_entity.pdbx_description
1 polymer ?
#
loop_
_entity_poly.entity_id
_entity_poly.type
_entity_poly.pdbx_seq_one_letter_code
_entity_poly.pdbx_strand_id
1 'polypeptide(L)'
;MKKKVILWATLLVTLSMGLFFVVMYSIYSTFFPSPNLITLNIENKTEADLESLSITYTDIEDDIELPILRANESMSYEINLRETANEHFNEGSMQLLYEDSSETIVGYFGKGSGGEVKIFINSFDEDGNLNLFINSQVTF
;
A
#
# COMPACT_ATOMS: atom_id res chain seq x y z
N MET A 1 -27.83 43.92 20.48
CA MET A 1 -26.44 43.44 20.63
C MET A 1 -26.35 41.96 21.00
N LYS A 2 -26.93 41.50 22.13
CA LYS A 2 -26.77 40.12 22.62
C LYS A 2 -27.09 39.00 21.60
N LYS A 3 -28.18 39.13 20.83
CA LYS A 3 -28.56 38.13 19.81
C LYS A 3 -27.54 37.99 18.67
N LYS A 4 -26.91 39.09 18.22
CA LYS A 4 -25.86 39.04 17.19
C LYS A 4 -24.59 38.39 17.73
N VAL A 5 -24.21 38.70 18.97
CA VAL A 5 -23.06 38.07 19.64
C VAL A 5 -23.26 36.57 19.79
N ILE A 6 -24.46 36.15 20.22
CA ILE A 6 -24.80 34.72 20.32
C ILE A 6 -24.74 34.05 18.95
N LEU A 7 -25.31 34.67 17.90
CA LEU A 7 -25.26 34.13 16.53
C LEU A 7 -23.82 33.93 16.04
N TRP A 8 -22.95 34.92 16.23
CA TRP A 8 -21.54 34.84 15.84
C TRP A 8 -20.77 33.78 16.65
N ALA A 9 -21.06 33.66 17.95
CA ALA A 9 -20.46 32.63 18.79
C ALA A 9 -20.91 31.22 18.36
N THR A 10 -22.19 31.02 18.07
CA THR A 10 -22.70 29.74 17.53
C THR A 10 -22.05 29.40 16.20
N LEU A 11 -21.94 30.38 15.28
CA LEU A 11 -21.29 30.16 13.99
C LEU A 11 -19.82 29.75 14.14
N LEU A 12 -19.08 30.42 15.03
CA LEU A 12 -17.67 30.11 15.30
C LEU A 12 -17.51 28.69 15.85
N VAL A 13 -18.36 28.27 16.78
CA VAL A 13 -18.33 26.91 17.37
C VAL A 13 -18.67 25.85 16.33
N THR A 14 -19.65 26.09 15.46
CA THR A 14 -19.98 25.13 14.40
C THR A 14 -18.82 24.99 13.41
N LEU A 15 -18.15 26.10 13.07
CA LEU A 15 -17.03 26.10 12.13
C LEU A 15 -15.79 25.43 12.72
N SER A 16 -15.49 25.65 14.00
CA SER A 16 -14.39 24.96 14.69
C SER A 16 -14.65 23.47 14.83
N MET A 17 -15.90 23.06 15.08
CA MET A 17 -16.27 21.65 15.16
C MET A 17 -16.20 20.96 13.79
N GLY A 18 -16.62 21.64 12.71
CA GLY A 18 -16.41 21.15 11.35
C GLY A 18 -14.93 20.94 11.04
N LEU A 19 -14.07 21.89 11.38
CA LEU A 19 -12.62 21.77 11.19
C LEU A 19 -12.03 20.60 12.00
N PHE A 20 -12.49 20.42 13.24
CA PHE A 20 -12.09 19.29 14.08
C PHE A 20 -12.42 17.94 13.43
N PHE A 21 -13.61 17.77 12.88
CA PHE A 21 -13.98 16.54 12.18
C PHE A 21 -13.17 16.31 10.91
N VAL A 22 -12.84 17.35 10.15
CA VAL A 22 -11.96 17.23 8.98
C VAL A 22 -10.57 16.74 9.40
N VAL A 23 -9.99 17.33 10.45
CA VAL A 23 -8.68 16.91 10.95
C VAL A 23 -8.71 15.48 11.49
N MET A 24 -9.74 15.12 12.26
CA MET A 24 -9.90 13.75 12.78
C MET A 24 -10.07 12.73 11.65
N TYR A 25 -10.84 13.07 10.61
CA TYR A 25 -11.00 12.20 9.45
C TYR A 25 -9.68 11.99 8.70
N SER A 26 -8.92 13.06 8.45
CA SER A 26 -7.61 12.94 7.79
C SER A 26 -6.62 12.10 8.60
N ILE A 27 -6.63 12.23 9.93
CA ILE A 27 -5.83 11.38 10.82
C ILE A 27 -6.30 9.94 10.68
N TYR A 28 -7.59 9.69 10.83
CA TYR A 28 -8.15 8.34 10.74
C TYR A 28 -7.80 7.66 9.40
N SER A 29 -7.99 8.33 8.27
CA SER A 29 -7.68 7.75 6.96
C SER A 29 -6.19 7.47 6.75
N THR A 30 -5.31 8.18 7.45
CA THR A 30 -3.86 7.96 7.36
C THR A 30 -3.41 6.78 8.23
N PHE A 31 -4.04 6.59 9.39
CA PHE A 31 -3.65 5.52 10.34
C PHE A 31 -4.44 4.23 10.18
N PHE A 32 -5.61 4.27 9.54
CA PHE A 32 -6.49 3.13 9.33
C PHE A 32 -6.74 2.96 7.83
N PRO A 33 -5.76 2.41 7.09
CA PRO A 33 -5.93 2.13 5.67
C PRO A 33 -7.09 1.15 5.45
N SER A 34 -7.62 1.16 4.23
CA SER A 34 -8.75 0.31 3.86
C SER A 34 -8.44 -1.16 4.14
N PRO A 35 -9.26 -1.85 4.95
CA PRO A 35 -9.00 -3.23 5.30
C PRO A 35 -9.07 -4.11 4.06
N ASN A 36 -8.15 -5.06 3.94
CA ASN A 36 -7.95 -5.97 2.79
C ASN A 36 -7.34 -5.33 1.54
N LEU A 37 -6.93 -4.06 1.57
CA LEU A 37 -6.22 -3.42 0.45
C LEU A 37 -4.77 -3.16 0.83
N ILE A 38 -3.86 -3.80 0.11
CA ILE A 38 -2.42 -3.54 0.17
C ILE A 38 -2.03 -2.81 -1.11
N THR A 39 -1.58 -1.56 -0.98
CA THR A 39 -1.09 -0.76 -2.11
C THR A 39 0.42 -0.93 -2.24
N LEU A 40 0.87 -1.42 -3.39
CA LEU A 40 2.26 -1.47 -3.79
C LEU A 40 2.62 -0.22 -4.57
N ASN A 41 3.66 0.49 -4.14
CA ASN A 41 4.26 1.59 -4.87
C ASN A 41 5.69 1.18 -5.27
N ILE A 42 5.88 0.88 -6.54
CA ILE A 42 7.11 0.30 -7.08
C ILE A 42 7.79 1.35 -7.96
N GLU A 43 9.05 1.65 -7.67
CA GLU A 43 9.90 2.52 -8.48
C GLU A 43 11.06 1.72 -9.07
N ASN A 44 11.14 1.67 -10.40
CA ASN A 44 12.25 1.09 -11.12
C ASN A 44 13.30 2.17 -11.36
N LYS A 45 14.43 2.10 -10.66
CA LYS A 45 15.58 3.02 -10.84
C LYS A 45 16.68 2.42 -11.71
N THR A 46 16.39 1.29 -12.35
CA THR A 46 17.32 0.66 -13.28
C THR A 46 17.14 1.26 -14.68
N GLU A 47 18.11 0.98 -15.54
CA GLU A 47 18.07 1.36 -16.96
C GLU A 47 17.37 0.31 -17.85
N ALA A 48 16.77 -0.72 -17.24
CA ALA A 48 16.10 -1.81 -17.95
C ALA A 48 14.60 -1.84 -17.63
N ASP A 49 13.80 -2.27 -18.62
CA ASP A 49 12.39 -2.54 -18.42
C ASP A 49 12.21 -3.88 -17.67
N LEU A 50 11.23 -3.92 -16.78
CA LEU A 50 10.91 -5.11 -15.98
C LEU A 50 9.59 -5.70 -16.46
N GLU A 51 9.65 -6.79 -17.22
CA GLU A 51 8.48 -7.38 -17.89
C GLU A 51 7.82 -8.53 -17.10
N SER A 52 8.54 -9.16 -16.17
CA SER A 52 8.13 -10.40 -15.49
C SER A 52 7.95 -10.23 -13.98
N LEU A 53 7.50 -9.06 -13.53
CA LEU A 53 7.20 -8.84 -12.12
C LEU A 53 5.87 -9.51 -11.77
N SER A 54 5.85 -10.25 -10.67
CA SER A 54 4.61 -10.77 -10.10
C SER A 54 4.62 -10.77 -8.59
N ILE A 55 3.43 -10.90 -7.99
CA ILE A 55 3.24 -10.95 -6.55
C ILE A 55 2.65 -12.29 -6.18
N THR A 56 3.26 -12.93 -5.19
CA THR A 56 2.74 -14.13 -4.55
C THR A 56 2.66 -13.94 -3.05
N TYR A 57 1.77 -14.69 -2.39
CA TYR A 57 1.70 -14.73 -0.94
C TYR A 57 1.04 -16.03 -0.46
N THR A 58 1.12 -16.29 0.84
CA THR A 58 0.53 -17.49 1.45
C THR A 58 -0.96 -17.62 1.10
N ASP A 59 -1.37 -18.79 0.59
CA ASP A 59 -2.78 -19.08 0.27
C ASP A 59 -3.41 -18.10 -0.75
N ILE A 60 -2.60 -17.54 -1.66
CA ILE A 60 -3.11 -16.89 -2.88
C ILE A 60 -3.73 -17.92 -3.83
N GLU A 61 -4.76 -17.54 -4.60
CA GLU A 61 -5.35 -18.44 -5.61
C GLU A 61 -4.41 -18.63 -6.82
N ASP A 62 -3.92 -17.53 -7.37
CA ASP A 62 -2.98 -17.47 -8.49
C ASP A 62 -2.05 -16.25 -8.29
N ASP A 63 -0.80 -16.36 -8.71
CA ASP A 63 0.16 -15.25 -8.66
C ASP A 63 -0.35 -14.05 -9.49
N ILE A 64 -0.14 -12.84 -8.97
CA ILE A 64 -0.62 -11.60 -9.60
C ILE A 64 0.48 -11.07 -10.51
N GLU A 65 0.31 -11.21 -11.81
CA GLU A 65 1.18 -10.56 -12.80
C GLU A 65 1.03 -9.04 -12.74
N LEU A 66 2.16 -8.34 -12.61
CA LEU A 66 2.20 -6.89 -12.64
C LEU A 66 2.45 -6.39 -14.08
N PRO A 67 1.92 -5.21 -14.44
CA PRO A 67 2.27 -4.56 -15.70
C PRO A 67 3.78 -4.35 -15.85
N ILE A 68 4.24 -4.31 -17.11
CA ILE A 68 5.63 -3.95 -17.43
C ILE A 68 5.97 -2.61 -16.78
N LEU A 69 7.04 -2.60 -15.98
CA LEU A 69 7.55 -1.40 -15.33
C LEU A 69 8.80 -0.93 -16.06
N ARG A 70 8.68 0.14 -16.85
CA ARG A 70 9.79 0.62 -17.67
C ARG A 70 10.92 1.21 -16.83
N ALA A 71 12.10 1.28 -17.43
CA ALA A 71 13.26 1.94 -16.86
C ALA A 71 12.91 3.35 -16.36
N ASN A 72 13.33 3.68 -15.14
CA ASN A 72 13.12 4.99 -14.50
C ASN A 72 11.64 5.39 -14.30
N GLU A 73 10.69 4.45 -14.38
CA GLU A 73 9.27 4.69 -14.10
C GLU A 73 8.85 4.25 -12.69
N SER A 74 7.68 4.72 -12.27
CA SER A 74 7.02 4.28 -11.04
C SER A 74 5.60 3.84 -11.33
N MET A 75 5.12 2.85 -10.59
CA MET A 75 3.75 2.38 -10.65
C MET A 75 3.14 2.23 -9.26
N SER A 76 1.81 2.31 -9.21
CA SER A 76 1.01 1.99 -8.03
C SER A 76 0.05 0.86 -8.40
N TYR A 77 -0.01 -0.18 -7.57
CA TYR A 77 -0.85 -1.36 -7.79
C TYR A 77 -1.56 -1.73 -6.49
N GLU A 78 -2.87 -1.98 -6.56
CA GLU A 78 -3.66 -2.36 -5.38
C GLU A 78 -3.95 -3.86 -5.39
N ILE A 79 -3.59 -4.54 -4.31
CA ILE A 79 -3.93 -5.94 -4.08
C ILE A 79 -5.12 -6.00 -3.13
N ASN A 80 -6.22 -6.56 -3.63
CA ASN A 80 -7.40 -6.85 -2.82
C ASN A 80 -7.35 -8.28 -2.29
N LEU A 81 -7.03 -8.43 -1.01
CA LEU A 81 -6.92 -9.73 -0.34
C LEU A 81 -8.25 -10.49 -0.30
N ARG A 82 -9.40 -9.82 -0.44
CA ARG A 82 -10.69 -10.52 -0.52
C ARG A 82 -10.93 -11.19 -1.86
N GLU A 83 -10.28 -10.70 -2.91
CA GLU A 83 -10.47 -11.15 -4.29
C GLU A 83 -9.37 -12.11 -4.74
N THR A 84 -8.18 -12.02 -4.13
CA THR A 84 -7.00 -12.78 -4.57
C THR A 84 -6.60 -13.90 -3.61
N ALA A 85 -7.05 -13.87 -2.35
CA ALA A 85 -6.75 -14.91 -1.39
C ALA A 85 -7.80 -16.02 -1.43
N ASN A 86 -7.35 -17.26 -1.26
CA ASN A 86 -8.26 -18.41 -1.17
C ASN A 86 -9.00 -18.44 0.17
N GLU A 87 -9.98 -19.35 0.31
CA GLU A 87 -10.85 -19.43 1.49
C GLU A 87 -10.13 -19.79 2.81
N HIS A 88 -8.91 -20.34 2.73
CA HIS A 88 -8.11 -20.76 3.88
C HIS A 88 -7.14 -19.68 4.37
N PHE A 89 -6.96 -18.57 3.62
CA PHE A 89 -6.06 -17.51 4.04
C PHE A 89 -6.47 -16.89 5.39
N ASN A 90 -5.52 -16.90 6.32
CA ASN A 90 -5.67 -16.29 7.64
C ASN A 90 -4.50 -15.33 7.94
N GLU A 91 -3.27 -15.76 7.68
CA GLU A 91 -2.05 -14.97 7.85
C GLU A 91 -0.97 -15.47 6.91
N GLY A 92 0.02 -14.62 6.60
CA GLY A 92 1.09 -14.98 5.67
C GLY A 92 2.13 -13.90 5.45
N SER A 93 3.00 -14.15 4.48
CA SER A 93 3.99 -13.20 3.96
C SER A 93 3.79 -12.99 2.46
N MET A 94 4.21 -11.83 1.97
CA MET A 94 4.08 -11.42 0.57
C MET A 94 5.45 -11.27 -0.06
N GLN A 95 5.58 -11.76 -1.29
CA GLN A 95 6.83 -11.77 -2.05
C GLN A 95 6.63 -11.11 -3.41
N LEU A 96 7.65 -10.38 -3.84
CA LEU A 96 7.83 -9.94 -5.21
C LEU A 96 8.67 -10.98 -5.95
N LEU A 97 8.17 -11.47 -7.06
CA LEU A 97 8.88 -12.39 -7.94
C LEU A 97 9.38 -11.63 -9.16
N TYR A 98 10.59 -11.95 -9.59
CA TYR A 98 11.17 -11.48 -10.84
C TYR A 98 12.05 -12.57 -11.43
N GLU A 99 11.67 -13.07 -12.61
CA GLU A 99 12.33 -14.23 -13.24
C GLU A 99 12.39 -15.42 -12.25
N ASP A 100 13.58 -15.94 -11.96
CA ASP A 100 13.79 -17.07 -11.03
C ASP A 100 14.05 -16.62 -9.58
N SER A 101 13.94 -15.31 -9.30
CA SER A 101 14.23 -14.72 -7.99
C SER A 101 12.95 -14.32 -7.23
N SER A 102 12.98 -14.42 -5.91
CA SER A 102 11.89 -14.04 -5.03
C SER A 102 12.39 -13.23 -3.84
N GLU A 103 11.75 -12.11 -3.55
CA GLU A 103 12.09 -11.24 -2.41
C GLU A 103 10.87 -10.96 -1.53
N THR A 104 11.05 -11.04 -0.20
CA THR A 104 9.96 -10.80 0.74
C THR A 104 9.71 -9.30 0.89
N ILE A 105 8.52 -8.84 0.48
CA ILE A 105 8.12 -7.42 0.55
C ILE A 105 7.19 -7.10 1.73
N VAL A 106 6.52 -8.12 2.29
CA VAL A 106 5.78 -8.03 3.56
C VAL A 106 6.08 -9.27 4.39
N GLY A 107 6.72 -9.10 5.54
CA GLY A 107 7.12 -10.23 6.38
C GLY A 107 5.94 -10.93 7.09
N TYR A 108 4.88 -10.19 7.41
CA TYR A 108 3.70 -10.74 8.07
C TYR A 108 2.48 -9.83 7.85
N PHE A 109 1.36 -10.42 7.44
CA PHE A 109 0.06 -9.77 7.36
C PHE A 109 -1.07 -10.78 7.61
N GLY A 110 -2.22 -10.30 8.08
CA GLY A 110 -3.39 -11.12 8.38
C GLY A 110 -4.56 -10.86 7.43
N LYS A 111 -5.58 -11.70 7.51
CA LYS A 111 -6.88 -11.42 6.92
C LYS A 111 -7.44 -10.11 7.48
N GLY A 112 -7.88 -9.22 6.59
CA GLY A 112 -8.32 -7.88 6.99
C GLY A 112 -7.22 -6.84 6.97
N SER A 113 -5.94 -7.23 6.88
CA SER A 113 -4.84 -6.29 6.82
C SER A 113 -4.94 -5.36 5.62
N GLY A 114 -4.48 -4.13 5.80
CA GLY A 114 -4.35 -3.14 4.75
C GLY A 114 -3.15 -2.25 5.01
N GLY A 115 -2.65 -1.59 3.97
CA GLY A 115 -1.47 -0.75 4.11
C GLY A 115 -0.77 -0.43 2.82
N GLU A 116 0.43 0.12 2.95
CA GLU A 116 1.26 0.56 1.84
C GLU A 116 2.62 -0.13 1.89
N VAL A 117 3.11 -0.58 0.74
CA VAL A 117 4.45 -1.14 0.56
C VAL A 117 5.16 -0.33 -0.51
N LYS A 118 6.27 0.32 -0.14
CA LYS A 118 7.14 1.05 -1.07
C LYS A 118 8.34 0.18 -1.42
N ILE A 119 8.54 -0.04 -2.72
CA ILE A 119 9.59 -0.88 -3.27
C ILE A 119 10.41 -0.03 -4.22
N PHE A 120 11.72 0.03 -4.00
CA PHE A 120 12.66 0.73 -4.86
C PHE A 120 13.64 -0.29 -5.43
N ILE A 121 13.59 -0.49 -6.74
CA ILE A 121 14.44 -1.41 -7.48
C ILE A 121 15.66 -0.62 -7.95
N ASN A 122 16.78 -0.72 -7.23
CA ASN A 122 17.92 0.18 -7.41
C ASN A 122 18.88 -0.29 -8.51
N SER A 123 19.08 -1.60 -8.61
CA SER A 123 20.00 -2.22 -9.57
C SER A 123 19.73 -3.71 -9.68
N PHE A 124 20.52 -4.38 -10.52
CA PHE A 124 20.70 -5.83 -10.49
C PHE A 124 21.99 -6.17 -9.72
N ASP A 125 22.06 -7.33 -9.11
CA ASP A 125 23.31 -7.90 -8.59
C ASP A 125 24.09 -8.65 -9.69
N GLU A 126 25.21 -9.28 -9.33
CA GLU A 126 26.07 -10.00 -10.29
C GLU A 126 25.39 -11.25 -10.89
N ASP A 127 24.39 -11.79 -10.20
CA ASP A 127 23.64 -12.99 -10.60
C ASP A 127 22.34 -12.63 -11.35
N GLY A 128 22.04 -11.34 -11.50
CA GLY A 128 20.85 -10.83 -12.18
C GLY A 128 19.62 -10.67 -11.28
N ASN A 129 19.75 -10.81 -9.96
CA ASN A 129 18.64 -10.59 -9.03
C ASN A 129 18.43 -9.09 -8.76
N LEU A 130 17.22 -8.73 -8.37
CA LEU A 130 16.89 -7.35 -8.04
C LEU A 130 17.50 -6.94 -6.70
N ASN A 131 18.23 -5.82 -6.69
CA ASN A 131 18.64 -5.15 -5.47
C ASN A 131 17.54 -4.18 -5.02
N LEU A 132 16.82 -4.56 -3.96
CA LEU A 132 15.62 -3.87 -3.49
C LEU A 132 15.85 -3.10 -2.19
N PHE A 133 15.23 -1.91 -2.10
CA PHE A 133 14.93 -1.27 -0.82
C PHE A 133 13.43 -1.29 -0.58
N ILE A 134 13.00 -1.80 0.58
CA ILE A 134 11.60 -2.06 0.89
C ILE A 134 11.22 -1.31 2.17
N ASN A 135 10.09 -0.61 2.13
CA ASN A 135 9.46 0.00 3.30
C ASN A 135 7.98 -0.41 3.34
N SER A 136 7.65 -1.27 4.30
CA SER A 136 6.31 -1.84 4.45
C SER A 136 5.62 -1.25 5.68
N GLN A 137 4.41 -0.72 5.49
CA GLN A 137 3.52 -0.25 6.54
C GLN A 137 2.16 -0.92 6.40
N VAL A 138 2.10 -2.18 6.86
CA VAL A 138 0.88 -2.97 6.91
C VAL A 138 0.29 -2.95 8.32
N THR A 139 -1.02 -2.74 8.38
CA THR A 139 -1.81 -2.66 9.62
C THR A 139 -2.82 -3.80 9.68
N PHE A 140 -3.28 -4.13 10.88
CA PHE A 140 -4.15 -5.27 11.20
C PHE A 140 -5.50 -4.83 11.74
#